data_AF-T0ZV45-F1
#
_entry.id   AF-T0ZV45-F1
#
_cell.length_a   1.000
_cell.length_b   1.000
_cell.length_c   1.000
_cell.angle_alpha   90.00
_cell.angle_beta   90.00
_cell.angle_gamma   90.00
#
_symmetry.space_group_name_H-M   'P 1'
#
loop_
_entity.id
_entity.type
_entity.pdbx_description
1 polymer ?
#
loop_
_entity_poly.entity_id
_entity_poly.type
_entity_poly.pdbx_seq_one_letter_code
_entity_poly.pdbx_strand_id
1 'polypeptide(L)'
;VEKFAYGLRLPIVHTKILDIGAPKLGQVAVFRPPFKPWQDWIKRVAGLPGDHVVVRDDRLIINGKKIPMVVNGIYKNGCYRNIEIATEYLGKYVHQVLLCPEPLAVTEDPLPTCPRTDAQGYICGGTPPPDAFLLPKKGMNAIVPPGDYVMIGDNRDN
;
A
#
# COMPACT_ATOMS: atom_id res chain seq x y z
N VAL A 1 -3.10 22.61 2.64
CA VAL A 1 -3.09 21.13 2.81
C VAL A 1 -3.61 20.85 4.20
N GLU A 2 -4.89 20.48 4.32
CA GLU A 2 -5.47 20.16 5.64
C GLU A 2 -4.91 18.83 6.13
N LYS A 3 -3.83 18.93 6.91
CA LYS A 3 -3.25 17.85 7.69
C LYS A 3 -4.05 17.74 8.97
N PHE A 4 -5.12 16.96 8.97
CA PHE A 4 -5.67 16.50 10.25
C PHE A 4 -4.60 15.61 10.89
N ALA A 5 -3.90 16.17 11.87
CA ALA A 5 -2.98 15.45 12.72
C ALA A 5 -3.78 14.36 13.47
N TYR A 6 -3.71 13.12 12.97
CA TYR A 6 -4.05 11.93 13.74
C TYR A 6 -2.96 11.72 14.78
N GLY A 7 -2.97 12.56 15.80
CA GLY A 7 -1.84 12.72 16.70
C GLY A 7 -2.25 13.44 17.97
N LEU A 8 -3.27 12.93 18.65
CA LEU A 8 -3.33 13.08 20.10
C LEU A 8 -3.95 11.83 20.71
N ARG A 9 -3.11 10.95 21.28
CA ARG A 9 -3.46 10.23 22.50
C ARG A 9 -2.26 9.68 23.24
N LEU A 10 -2.33 9.92 24.54
CA LEU A 10 -1.39 9.63 25.63
C LEU A 10 -1.03 8.14 25.70
N PRO A 11 0.15 7.82 26.27
CA PRO A 11 0.64 6.45 26.33
C PRO A 11 -0.25 5.63 27.26
N ILE A 12 -0.49 4.37 26.88
CA ILE A 12 -1.09 3.31 27.71
C ILE A 12 -2.62 3.34 27.82
N VAL A 13 -3.36 3.24 26.71
CA VAL A 13 -4.63 2.46 26.75
C VAL A 13 -5.01 1.93 25.36
N HIS A 14 -5.24 0.62 25.26
CA HIS A 14 -5.81 -0.07 24.09
C HIS A 14 -7.31 0.22 23.91
N THR A 15 -7.73 1.49 24.03
CA THR A 15 -9.14 1.87 23.99
C THR A 15 -9.40 2.77 22.79
N LYS A 16 -10.39 2.40 21.98
CA LYS A 16 -11.06 3.28 21.01
C LYS A 16 -11.74 4.40 21.82
N ILE A 17 -11.13 5.58 21.92
CA ILE A 17 -11.68 6.70 22.72
C ILE A 17 -12.38 7.75 21.81
N LEU A 18 -12.45 7.58 20.48
CA LEU A 18 -13.25 8.45 19.60
C LEU A 18 -13.96 7.61 18.54
N ASP A 19 -15.27 7.77 18.45
CA ASP A 19 -16.11 7.20 17.41
C ASP A 19 -16.02 8.09 16.15
N ILE A 20 -14.85 8.07 15.52
CA ILE A 20 -14.51 8.89 14.34
C ILE A 20 -15.09 8.33 13.02
N GLY A 21 -16.03 7.38 13.12
CA GLY A 21 -16.67 6.71 11.99
C GLY A 21 -15.81 5.60 11.37
N ALA A 22 -16.46 4.73 10.59
CA ALA A 22 -15.77 3.67 9.85
C ALA A 22 -14.90 4.26 8.73
N PRO A 23 -13.69 3.70 8.48
CA PRO A 23 -12.86 4.09 7.34
C PRO A 23 -13.62 3.96 6.03
N LYS A 24 -13.39 4.91 5.11
CA LYS A 24 -13.99 4.90 3.78
C LYS A 24 -13.02 4.32 2.76
N LEU A 25 -13.54 3.70 1.70
CA LEU A 25 -12.73 3.22 0.59
C LEU A 25 -11.87 4.36 0.04
N GLY A 26 -10.57 4.12 -0.12
CA GLY A 26 -9.58 5.09 -0.57
C GLY A 26 -9.05 6.03 0.53
N GLN A 27 -9.58 6.01 1.75
CA GLN A 27 -9.06 6.84 2.83
C GLN A 27 -7.67 6.35 3.29
N VAL A 28 -6.78 7.27 3.66
CA VAL A 28 -5.51 6.93 4.31
C VAL A 28 -5.73 6.79 5.82
N ALA A 29 -5.23 5.72 6.41
CA ALA A 29 -5.35 5.43 7.83
C ALA A 29 -3.98 5.09 8.43
N VAL A 30 -3.81 5.46 9.69
CA VAL A 30 -2.70 5.01 10.54
C VAL A 30 -3.21 3.90 11.44
N PHE A 31 -2.54 2.75 11.46
CA PHE A 31 -2.94 1.61 12.27
C PHE A 31 -1.74 0.79 12.73
N ARG A 32 -1.95 -0.06 13.74
CA ARG A 32 -0.96 -1.02 14.21
C ARG A 32 -1.33 -2.40 13.67
N PRO A 33 -0.52 -3.03 12.82
CA PRO A 33 -0.83 -4.35 12.29
C PRO A 33 -0.79 -5.40 13.42
N PRO A 34 -1.64 -6.44 13.38
CA PRO A 34 -1.74 -7.43 14.46
C PRO A 34 -0.44 -8.21 14.71
N PHE A 35 0.40 -8.36 13.68
CA PHE A 35 1.69 -9.06 13.75
C PHE A 35 2.87 -8.17 14.18
N LYS A 36 2.72 -6.82 14.13
CA LYS A 36 3.71 -5.85 14.62
C LYS A 36 3.01 -4.70 15.36
N PRO A 37 2.36 -4.97 16.51
CA PRO A 37 1.56 -3.98 17.22
C PRO A 37 2.37 -2.80 17.79
N TRP A 38 3.70 -2.86 17.79
CA TRP A 38 4.59 -1.78 18.20
C TRP A 38 4.95 -0.81 17.06
N GLN A 39 4.50 -1.07 15.83
CA GLN A 39 4.76 -0.20 14.68
C GLN A 39 3.47 0.47 14.22
N ASP A 40 3.54 1.77 13.96
CA ASP A 40 2.46 2.50 13.29
C ASP A 40 2.68 2.45 11.78
N TRP A 41 1.67 1.97 11.06
CA TRP A 41 1.67 1.84 9.61
C TRP A 41 0.71 2.84 9.00
N ILE A 42 1.13 3.48 7.91
CA ILE A 42 0.30 4.41 7.13
C ILE A 42 -0.01 3.74 5.79
N LYS A 43 -1.26 3.36 5.56
CA LYS A 43 -1.72 2.73 4.31
C LYS A 43 -3.07 3.28 3.90
N ARG A 44 -3.50 3.02 2.66
CA ARG A 44 -4.86 3.35 2.19
C ARG A 44 -5.80 2.16 2.32
N VAL A 45 -7.07 2.43 2.62
CA VAL A 45 -8.14 1.43 2.62
C VAL A 45 -8.47 1.06 1.18
N ALA A 46 -8.27 -0.20 0.83
CA ALA A 46 -8.50 -0.76 -0.50
C ALA A 46 -9.62 -1.81 -0.54
N GLY A 47 -10.26 -2.09 0.60
CA GLY A 47 -11.45 -2.93 0.69
C GLY A 47 -12.17 -2.75 2.02
N LEU A 48 -13.49 -2.71 1.97
CA LEU A 48 -14.39 -2.63 3.11
C LEU A 48 -14.97 -4.02 3.44
N PRO A 49 -15.54 -4.23 4.64
CA PRO A 49 -16.22 -5.47 4.97
C PRO A 49 -17.22 -5.90 3.89
N GLY A 50 -17.10 -7.14 3.41
CA GLY A 50 -17.93 -7.71 2.35
C GLY A 50 -17.42 -7.48 0.92
N ASP A 51 -16.45 -6.60 0.70
CA ASP A 51 -15.89 -6.40 -0.64
C ASP A 51 -15.13 -7.65 -1.11
N HIS A 52 -15.26 -7.97 -2.39
CA HIS A 52 -14.38 -8.90 -3.09
C HIS A 52 -13.20 -8.11 -3.67
N VAL A 53 -12.02 -8.27 -3.09
CA VAL A 53 -10.81 -7.54 -3.49
C VAL A 53 -9.86 -8.48 -4.21
N VAL A 54 -9.46 -8.07 -5.41
CA VAL A 54 -8.44 -8.75 -6.21
C VAL A 54 -7.31 -7.77 -6.51
N VAL A 55 -6.09 -8.18 -6.25
CA VAL A 55 -4.87 -7.48 -6.68
C VAL A 55 -4.15 -8.39 -7.65
N ARG A 56 -4.08 -8.00 -8.92
CA ARG A 56 -3.45 -8.78 -9.98
C ARG A 56 -2.74 -7.85 -10.94
N ASP A 57 -1.51 -8.19 -11.33
CA ASP A 57 -0.72 -7.41 -12.28
C ASP A 57 -0.61 -5.93 -11.86
N ASP A 58 -0.36 -5.69 -10.56
CA ASP A 58 -0.36 -4.37 -9.89
C ASP A 58 -1.64 -3.53 -10.05
N ARG A 59 -2.76 -4.17 -10.39
CA ARG A 59 -4.07 -3.53 -10.49
C ARG A 59 -5.00 -3.99 -9.41
N LEU A 60 -5.68 -3.02 -8.80
CA LEU A 60 -6.75 -3.24 -7.85
C LEU A 60 -8.09 -3.42 -8.58
N ILE A 61 -8.81 -4.46 -8.20
CA ILE A 61 -10.16 -4.78 -8.67
C ILE A 61 -11.01 -4.99 -7.44
N ILE A 62 -12.13 -4.27 -7.35
CA ILE A 62 -13.06 -4.36 -6.21
C ILE A 62 -14.43 -4.72 -6.76
N ASN A 63 -15.03 -5.79 -6.26
CA ASN A 63 -16.35 -6.28 -6.67
C ASN A 63 -16.45 -6.43 -8.21
N GLY A 64 -15.40 -7.00 -8.81
CA GLY A 64 -15.28 -7.20 -10.26
C GLY A 64 -14.98 -5.94 -11.08
N LYS A 65 -14.92 -4.75 -10.46
CA LYS A 65 -14.64 -3.48 -11.14
C LYS A 65 -13.16 -3.11 -11.00
N LYS A 66 -12.48 -2.98 -12.14
CA LYS A 66 -11.12 -2.44 -12.19
C LYS A 66 -11.14 -1.00 -11.69
N ILE A 67 -10.27 -0.70 -10.74
CA ILE A 67 -10.08 0.66 -10.26
C ILE A 67 -9.41 1.49 -11.37
N PRO A 68 -9.95 2.66 -11.73
CA PRO A 68 -9.35 3.50 -12.76
C PRO A 68 -7.95 3.95 -12.37
N MET A 69 -7.05 3.91 -13.34
CA MET A 69 -5.65 4.27 -13.17
C MET A 69 -5.10 4.87 -14.45
N VAL A 70 -4.28 5.92 -14.31
CA VAL A 70 -3.58 6.58 -15.41
C VAL A 70 -2.08 6.51 -15.14
N VAL A 71 -1.32 5.87 -16.03
CA VAL A 71 0.15 5.84 -15.93
C VAL A 71 0.69 7.22 -16.26
N ASN A 72 1.49 7.79 -15.35
CA ASN A 72 2.07 9.12 -15.47
C ASN A 72 3.53 9.08 -15.98
N GLY A 73 4.11 7.89 -16.12
CA GLY A 73 5.46 7.67 -16.66
C GLY A 73 6.35 6.89 -15.72
N ILE A 74 7.67 7.00 -15.91
CA ILE A 74 8.67 6.30 -15.09
C ILE A 74 8.91 7.06 -13.79
N TYR A 75 8.89 6.34 -12.66
CA TYR A 75 9.29 6.86 -11.37
C TYR A 75 10.81 7.06 -11.32
N LYS A 76 11.25 8.31 -11.12
CA LYS A 76 12.67 8.69 -11.14
C LYS A 76 13.06 9.30 -9.80
N ASN A 77 13.62 8.49 -8.91
CA ASN A 77 14.27 8.95 -7.68
C ASN A 77 15.75 8.51 -7.58
N GLY A 78 16.30 7.90 -8.65
CA GLY A 78 17.65 7.34 -8.68
C GLY A 78 17.81 5.99 -7.96
N CYS A 79 16.82 5.58 -7.16
CA CYS A 79 16.87 4.36 -6.35
C CYS A 79 15.99 3.23 -6.88
N TYR A 80 15.01 3.53 -7.73
CA TYR A 80 14.23 2.53 -8.43
C TYR A 80 14.51 2.57 -9.93
N ARG A 81 14.50 1.38 -10.55
CA ARG A 81 14.53 1.18 -12.00
C ARG A 81 13.31 0.41 -12.46
N ASN A 82 12.85 0.74 -13.66
CA ASN A 82 11.69 0.10 -14.31
C ASN A 82 10.39 0.12 -13.49
N ILE A 83 10.23 1.12 -12.63
CA ILE A 83 8.99 1.38 -11.90
C ILE A 83 8.25 2.50 -12.61
N GLU A 84 6.97 2.29 -12.88
CA GLU A 84 6.07 3.34 -13.33
C GLU A 84 5.40 4.01 -12.13
N ILE A 85 5.13 5.30 -12.24
CA ILE A 85 4.25 6.02 -11.34
C ILE A 85 2.91 6.22 -12.03
N ALA A 86 1.82 5.97 -11.31
CA ALA A 86 0.47 6.12 -11.81
C ALA A 86 -0.45 6.81 -10.80
N THR A 87 -1.52 7.40 -11.32
CA THR A 87 -2.60 8.02 -10.55
C THR A 87 -3.77 7.05 -10.51
N GLU A 88 -4.12 6.57 -9.33
CA GLU A 88 -5.21 5.62 -9.06
C GLU A 88 -6.40 6.35 -8.40
N TYR A 89 -7.63 6.01 -8.80
CA TYR A 89 -8.86 6.67 -8.35
C TYR A 89 -9.75 5.71 -7.54
N LEU A 90 -9.72 5.81 -6.21
CA LEU A 90 -10.57 5.01 -5.31
C LEU A 90 -11.72 5.87 -4.79
N GLY A 91 -12.87 5.80 -5.48
CA GLY A 91 -14.02 6.62 -5.15
C GLY A 91 -13.69 8.10 -5.32
N LYS A 92 -13.75 8.87 -4.23
CA LYS A 92 -13.39 10.30 -4.23
C LYS A 92 -11.91 10.58 -3.94
N TYR A 93 -11.13 9.55 -3.61
CA TYR A 93 -9.73 9.69 -3.23
C TYR A 93 -8.83 9.36 -4.42
N VAL A 94 -7.77 10.15 -4.55
CA VAL A 94 -6.79 10.03 -5.63
C VAL A 94 -5.43 9.74 -5.00
N HIS A 95 -4.74 8.72 -5.50
CA HIS A 95 -3.47 8.25 -4.95
C HIS A 95 -2.42 8.13 -6.03
N GLN A 96 -1.17 8.46 -5.69
CA GLN A 96 -0.02 8.07 -6.50
C GLN A 96 0.44 6.67 -6.08
N VAL A 97 0.47 5.76 -7.04
CA VAL A 97 0.90 4.37 -6.86
C VAL A 97 2.13 4.09 -7.72
N LEU A 98 2.95 3.15 -7.29
CA LEU A 98 4.06 2.62 -8.06
C LEU A 98 3.64 1.28 -8.68
N LEU A 99 4.01 1.05 -9.93
CA LEU A 99 3.71 -0.17 -10.70
C LEU A 99 5.02 -0.80 -11.18
N CYS A 100 5.09 -2.12 -11.11
CA CYS A 100 6.14 -2.96 -11.64
C CYS A 100 5.58 -3.68 -12.89
N PRO A 101 5.55 -3.04 -14.06
CA PRO A 101 4.92 -3.62 -15.25
C PRO A 101 5.65 -4.89 -15.72
N GLU A 102 6.98 -4.91 -15.62
CA GLU A 102 7.81 -6.07 -15.97
C GLU A 102 8.96 -6.23 -14.96
N PRO A 103 9.21 -7.46 -14.48
CA PRO A 103 10.36 -7.72 -13.63
C PRO A 103 11.64 -7.58 -14.45
N LEU A 104 12.65 -6.92 -13.88
CA LEU A 104 13.97 -6.88 -14.51
C LEU A 104 14.66 -8.24 -14.37
N ALA A 105 15.19 -8.76 -15.48
CA ALA A 105 15.98 -10.00 -15.50
C ALA A 105 17.30 -9.88 -14.71
N VAL A 106 17.81 -8.66 -14.57
CA VAL A 106 19.01 -8.32 -13.79
C VAL A 106 18.69 -7.11 -12.91
N THR A 107 18.94 -7.23 -11.62
CA THR A 107 18.78 -6.15 -10.64
C THR A 107 20.14 -5.64 -10.20
N GLU A 108 20.37 -4.34 -10.29
CA GLU A 108 21.60 -3.70 -9.77
C GLU A 108 21.46 -3.39 -8.28
N ASP A 109 22.57 -3.45 -7.54
CA ASP A 109 22.63 -3.07 -6.13
C ASP A 109 22.13 -1.63 -5.89
N PRO A 110 21.53 -1.32 -4.73
CA PRO A 110 21.12 0.04 -4.39
C PRO A 110 22.32 0.99 -4.41
N LEU A 111 22.10 2.23 -4.84
CA LEU A 111 23.12 3.28 -4.67
C LEU A 111 23.32 3.54 -3.16
N PRO A 112 24.54 3.90 -2.72
CA PRO A 112 24.82 4.18 -1.30
C PRO A 112 23.92 5.26 -0.67
N THR A 113 23.35 6.14 -1.48
CA THR A 113 22.45 7.22 -1.07
C THR A 113 20.99 6.79 -0.93
N CYS A 114 20.65 5.56 -1.33
CA CYS A 114 19.28 5.08 -1.28
C CYS A 114 18.92 4.64 0.15
N PRO A 115 17.77 5.07 0.71
CA PRO A 115 17.33 4.67 2.04
C PRO A 115 16.71 3.27 2.03
N ARG A 116 17.32 2.33 1.30
CA ARG A 116 16.87 0.94 1.15
C ARG A 116 18.06 0.02 0.92
N THR A 117 17.96 -1.21 1.39
CA THR A 117 18.99 -2.25 1.22
C THR A 117 18.76 -3.13 0.00
N ASP A 118 17.57 -3.03 -0.60
CA ASP A 118 17.18 -3.85 -1.75
C ASP A 118 17.67 -3.26 -3.07
N ALA A 119 17.91 -4.13 -4.05
CA ALA A 119 18.32 -3.77 -5.40
C ALA A 119 17.42 -2.68 -6.05
N GLN A 120 18.01 -1.89 -6.95
CA GLN A 120 17.32 -0.80 -7.67
C GLN A 120 16.22 -1.34 -8.58
N GLY A 121 16.44 -2.52 -9.16
CA GLY A 121 15.42 -3.23 -9.90
C GLY A 121 14.49 -3.96 -8.96
N TYR A 122 13.18 -3.72 -9.07
CA TYR A 122 12.21 -4.58 -8.43
C TYR A 122 12.13 -5.89 -9.23
N ILE A 123 12.38 -7.03 -8.59
CA ILE A 123 11.85 -8.30 -9.08
C ILE A 123 10.37 -8.26 -8.70
N CYS A 124 9.46 -8.12 -9.66
CA CYS A 124 8.04 -8.25 -9.36
C CYS A 124 7.82 -9.67 -8.78
N GLY A 125 7.44 -9.75 -7.49
CA GLY A 125 7.37 -11.02 -6.75
C GLY A 125 8.69 -11.53 -6.14
N GLY A 126 9.71 -10.68 -6.02
CA GLY A 126 10.93 -10.92 -5.25
C GLY A 126 10.67 -11.05 -3.75
N THR A 127 11.71 -11.34 -2.97
CA THR A 127 11.59 -11.40 -1.49
C THR A 127 11.16 -10.02 -1.01
N PRO A 128 9.95 -9.86 -0.47
CA PRO A 128 9.51 -8.59 0.08
C PRO A 128 10.36 -8.25 1.31
N PRO A 129 10.40 -6.98 1.73
CA PRO A 129 11.03 -6.64 2.99
C PRO A 129 10.37 -7.44 4.13
N PRO A 130 11.09 -7.76 5.23
CA PRO A 130 10.62 -8.68 6.27
C PRO A 130 9.32 -8.26 6.98
N ASP A 131 8.89 -7.02 6.75
CA ASP A 131 7.65 -6.43 7.25
C ASP A 131 6.51 -6.46 6.24
N ALA A 132 6.76 -6.60 4.94
CA ALA A 132 5.71 -6.64 3.95
C ALA A 132 4.97 -7.98 3.99
N PHE A 133 3.64 -7.89 4.16
CA PHE A 133 2.76 -9.04 3.99
C PHE A 133 2.81 -9.47 2.54
N LEU A 134 3.32 -10.69 2.30
CA LEU A 134 3.25 -11.34 1.01
C LEU A 134 1.78 -11.51 0.63
N LEU A 135 1.31 -10.69 -0.32
CA LEU A 135 0.25 -11.18 -1.18
C LEU A 135 0.75 -12.50 -1.78
N PRO A 136 -0.06 -13.56 -1.84
CA PRO A 136 0.34 -14.81 -2.48
C PRO A 136 0.96 -14.52 -3.85
N LYS A 137 1.95 -15.30 -4.31
CA LYS A 137 2.58 -15.09 -5.64
C LYS A 137 1.59 -15.00 -6.82
N LYS A 138 0.33 -15.42 -6.64
CA LYS A 138 -0.78 -15.30 -7.59
C LYS A 138 -1.58 -13.99 -7.48
N GLY A 139 -1.18 -13.05 -6.63
CA GLY A 139 -1.97 -11.88 -6.26
C GLY A 139 -2.90 -12.15 -5.08
N MET A 140 -3.61 -11.10 -4.65
CA MET A 140 -4.68 -11.22 -3.65
C MET A 140 -5.99 -11.54 -4.36
N ASN A 141 -6.79 -12.45 -3.81
CA ASN A 141 -8.15 -12.68 -4.24
C ASN A 141 -8.94 -13.16 -3.02
N ALA A 142 -9.62 -12.24 -2.34
CA ALA A 142 -10.30 -12.53 -1.08
C ALA A 142 -11.56 -11.69 -0.91
N ILE A 143 -12.52 -12.24 -0.16
CA ILE A 143 -13.66 -11.49 0.37
C ILE A 143 -13.24 -10.94 1.73
N VAL A 144 -13.45 -9.66 1.97
CA VAL A 144 -13.11 -9.02 3.25
C VAL A 144 -14.11 -9.47 4.33
N PRO A 145 -13.64 -10.09 5.44
CA PRO A 145 -14.53 -10.53 6.52
C PRO A 145 -15.28 -9.36 7.19
N PRO A 146 -16.40 -9.63 7.88
CA PRO A 146 -17.07 -8.64 8.72
C PRO A 146 -16.13 -8.06 9.77
N GLY A 147 -16.07 -6.72 9.87
CA GLY A 147 -15.21 -6.01 10.82
C GLY A 147 -13.77 -5.78 10.36
N ASP A 148 -13.36 -6.44 9.27
CA ASP A 148 -12.01 -6.33 8.72
C ASP A 148 -11.94 -5.36 7.54
N TYR A 149 -10.72 -4.91 7.23
CA TYR A 149 -10.44 -4.00 6.12
C TYR A 149 -9.20 -4.48 5.39
N VAL A 150 -9.16 -4.28 4.08
CA VAL A 150 -7.94 -4.47 3.29
C VAL A 150 -7.19 -3.14 3.21
N MET A 151 -5.93 -3.17 3.62
CA MET A 151 -5.02 -2.03 3.58
C MET A 151 -3.94 -2.27 2.53
N ILE A 152 -3.78 -1.35 1.59
CA ILE A 152 -2.72 -1.41 0.57
C ILE A 152 -1.93 -0.11 0.59
N GLY A 153 -0.63 -0.18 0.35
CA GLY A 153 0.20 1.00 0.23
C GLY A 153 1.65 0.59 0.12
N ASP A 154 2.41 1.40 -0.60
CA ASP A 154 3.85 1.25 -0.65
C ASP A 154 4.48 1.74 0.66
N ASN A 155 5.60 1.16 1.07
CA ASN A 155 6.43 1.77 2.11
C ASN A 155 7.26 2.83 1.40
N ARG A 156 6.83 4.09 1.51
CA ARG A 156 7.70 5.20 1.16
C ARG A 156 8.60 5.44 2.37
N ASP A 157 9.69 4.70 2.42
CA ASP A 157 10.76 4.89 3.40
C ASP A 157 11.32 6.31 3.20
N ASN A 158 10.96 7.20 4.10
CA ASN A 158 11.51 8.54 4.25
C ASN A 158 11.88 8.74 5.71
#